data_AF-A0A9P7EZ08-F1
#
_entry.id   AF-A0A9P7EZ08-F1
#
_cell.length_a   1.000
_cell.length_b   1.000
_cell.length_c   1.000
_cell.angle_alpha   90.00
_cell.angle_beta   90.00
_cell.angle_gamma   90.00
#
_symmetry.space_group_name_H-M   'P 1'
#
loop_
_entity.id
_entity.type
_entity.pdbx_description
1 polymer ?
#
loop_
_entity_poly.entity_id
_entity_poly.type
_entity_poly.pdbx_seq_one_letter_code
_entity_poly.pdbx_strand_id
1 'polypeptide(L)'
;MVPTPGKEGFSVSHGGDELLLYRELETLTMTKTRRLDTRDRSRRVAHQVAEWTSQYDDLTDAFLAYKQACTLPPISDTDSVRTSNVLLERCVQTFRSLSPFINVSLLRYGCIGSSPTRPMVAITIHTLDVFRQSHRVCPRFSIHAASKMLCFMHDLSYHRHLAEQMRTAFDFLGRDTENWHMLNSCPACQYKLVDEPTLDFSILCACDGNNSAKLVDPAVRSGEERLDPRSGLSPIWLMESYIDQFKDKVRSPRAHQARQQPSDPDDPWIDEPDSNDSAEPPTICVDRWRNAAPKSRKKMFAIFKKSGIFVTVCQHGFLLTICDMVRSGELMKYPIASMKKLMDVFGSNILYGYDIKCAFEKII
;
A
#
# COMPACT_ATOMS: atom_id res chain seq x y z
N MET A 1 11.18 31.06 -13.27
CA MET A 1 11.62 29.65 -13.11
C MET A 1 12.75 29.70 -12.09
N VAL A 2 12.53 29.30 -10.83
CA VAL A 2 13.54 29.47 -9.77
C VAL A 2 14.55 28.31 -9.87
N PRO A 3 15.86 28.57 -9.93
CA PRO A 3 16.86 27.50 -9.97
C PRO A 3 16.85 26.69 -8.66
N THR A 4 17.22 25.41 -8.77
CA THR A 4 17.32 24.52 -7.61
C THR A 4 18.45 24.97 -6.65
N PRO A 5 18.30 24.74 -5.33
CA PRO A 5 19.29 25.13 -4.33
C PRO A 5 20.70 24.67 -4.71
N GLY A 6 21.69 25.57 -4.63
CA GLY A 6 23.09 25.31 -4.97
C GLY A 6 23.49 25.56 -6.44
N LYS A 7 22.55 26.00 -7.30
CA LYS A 7 22.85 26.51 -8.65
C LYS A 7 22.82 28.05 -8.76
N GLU A 8 22.65 28.74 -7.65
CA GLU A 8 22.48 30.19 -7.57
C GLU A 8 23.66 30.98 -8.17
N GLY A 9 24.88 30.41 -8.13
CA GLY A 9 26.08 31.06 -8.66
C GLY A 9 26.28 30.97 -10.18
N PHE A 10 25.51 30.16 -10.91
CA PHE A 10 25.73 29.94 -12.35
C PHE A 10 25.03 30.95 -13.27
N SER A 11 24.06 31.70 -12.76
CA SER A 11 23.21 32.60 -13.55
C SER A 11 23.50 34.09 -13.36
N VAL A 12 24.62 34.45 -12.71
CA VAL A 12 24.98 35.86 -12.46
C VAL A 12 26.05 36.32 -13.46
N SER A 13 25.60 36.66 -14.66
CA SER A 13 26.35 37.52 -15.58
C SER A 13 26.41 38.92 -14.97
N HIS A 14 27.61 39.48 -14.75
CA HIS A 14 27.82 40.79 -14.10
C HIS A 14 27.44 42.00 -14.99
N GLY A 15 26.63 41.80 -16.04
CA GLY A 15 26.39 42.80 -17.09
C GLY A 15 24.97 43.32 -17.23
N GLY A 16 24.01 42.94 -16.37
CA GLY A 16 22.61 43.36 -16.55
C GLY A 16 21.76 43.37 -15.27
N ASP A 17 20.66 44.13 -15.34
CA ASP A 17 19.65 44.36 -14.29
C ASP A 17 18.86 43.10 -13.87
N GLU A 18 19.25 41.93 -14.37
CA GLU A 18 18.63 40.63 -14.09
C GLU A 18 18.61 40.34 -12.58
N LEU A 19 19.63 40.78 -11.84
CA LEU A 19 19.69 40.63 -10.38
C LEU A 19 18.56 41.36 -9.65
N LEU A 20 18.15 42.54 -10.15
CA LEU A 20 17.01 43.28 -9.59
C LEU A 20 15.70 42.53 -9.86
N LEU A 21 15.53 42.02 -11.08
CA LEU A 21 14.36 41.23 -11.46
C LEU A 21 14.27 39.91 -10.69
N TYR A 22 15.41 39.27 -10.40
CA TYR A 22 15.48 38.11 -9.51
C TYR A 22 15.06 38.45 -8.08
N ARG A 23 15.55 39.56 -7.52
CA ARG A 23 15.17 40.01 -6.18
C ARG A 23 13.70 40.36 -6.10
N GLU A 24 13.14 41.04 -7.12
CA GLU A 24 11.71 41.35 -7.20
C GLU A 24 10.85 40.09 -7.29
N LEU A 25 11.24 39.10 -8.12
CA LEU A 25 10.57 37.81 -8.19
C LEU A 25 10.67 37.02 -6.89
N GLU A 26 11.80 37.07 -6.19
CA GLU A 26 11.95 36.53 -4.84
C GLU A 26 11.03 37.24 -3.84
N THR A 27 10.94 38.57 -3.88
CA THR A 27 10.04 39.30 -2.99
C THR A 27 8.57 38.98 -3.27
N LEU A 28 8.19 38.84 -4.55
CA LEU A 28 6.84 38.43 -4.98
C LEU A 28 6.52 36.96 -4.66
N THR A 29 7.52 36.09 -4.60
CA THR A 29 7.34 34.68 -4.21
C THR A 29 7.39 34.46 -2.71
N MET A 30 8.17 35.27 -1.96
CA MET A 30 8.23 35.30 -0.49
C MET A 30 6.98 35.95 0.13
N THR A 31 6.36 36.93 -0.55
CA THR A 31 5.08 37.54 -0.11
C THR A 31 3.88 36.60 -0.23
N LYS A 32 3.98 35.52 -1.02
CA LYS A 32 3.09 34.37 -0.85
C LYS A 32 3.48 33.66 0.45
N THR A 33 2.89 34.10 1.55
CA THR A 33 2.87 33.39 2.83
C THR A 33 2.29 32.00 2.59
N ARG A 34 3.14 31.05 2.22
CA ARG A 34 2.79 29.63 2.28
C ARG A 34 2.53 29.38 3.75
N ARG A 35 1.26 29.13 4.11
CA ARG A 35 0.92 28.64 5.45
C ARG A 35 1.86 27.48 5.74
N LEU A 36 2.76 27.67 6.70
CA LEU A 36 3.62 26.61 7.16
C LEU A 36 2.72 25.65 7.92
N ASP A 37 2.33 24.55 7.28
CA ASP A 37 1.59 23.50 7.96
C ASP A 37 2.56 22.73 8.84
N THR A 38 2.61 23.08 10.12
CA THR A 38 3.44 22.44 11.14
C THR A 38 2.96 21.03 11.50
N ARG A 39 1.82 20.59 10.94
CA ARG A 39 1.28 19.26 11.15
C ARG A 39 2.03 18.26 10.28
N ASP A 40 2.54 17.22 10.92
CA ASP A 40 3.08 16.07 10.22
C ASP A 40 1.96 15.41 9.37
N ARG A 41 2.34 14.93 8.18
CA ARG A 41 1.46 14.17 7.28
C ARG A 41 0.84 12.98 8.01
N SER A 42 1.60 12.34 8.89
CA SER A 42 1.15 11.25 9.75
C SER A 42 -0.12 11.61 10.53
N ARG A 43 -0.06 12.72 11.28
CA ARG A 43 -1.13 13.22 12.14
C ARG A 43 -2.35 13.63 11.31
N ARG A 44 -2.13 14.22 10.12
CA ARG A 44 -3.23 14.53 9.20
C ARG A 44 -3.96 13.27 8.74
N VAL A 45 -3.23 12.21 8.38
CA VAL A 45 -3.82 10.93 7.95
C VAL A 45 -4.54 10.26 9.12
N ALA A 46 -3.92 10.17 10.30
CA ALA A 46 -4.53 9.54 11.48
C ALA A 46 -5.84 10.23 11.89
N HIS A 47 -5.86 11.56 11.88
CA HIS A 47 -7.08 12.33 12.14
C HIS A 47 -8.15 12.09 11.05
N GLN A 48 -7.74 12.02 9.78
CA GLN A 48 -8.68 11.75 8.69
C GLN A 48 -9.29 10.34 8.82
N VAL A 49 -8.49 9.34 9.18
CA VAL A 49 -8.97 7.97 9.41
C VAL A 49 -9.95 7.95 10.57
N ALA A 50 -9.61 8.52 11.73
CA ALA A 50 -10.50 8.53 12.90
C ALA A 50 -11.86 9.19 12.61
N GLU A 51 -11.87 10.29 11.86
CA GLU A 51 -13.09 10.99 11.47
C GLU A 51 -13.93 10.24 10.42
N TRP A 52 -13.30 9.41 9.58
CA TRP A 52 -14.05 8.51 8.69
C TRP A 52 -14.59 7.31 9.46
N THR A 53 -13.80 6.73 10.36
CA THR A 53 -14.17 5.57 11.16
C THR A 53 -15.42 5.84 12.00
N SER A 54 -15.57 7.05 12.56
CA SER A 54 -16.77 7.41 13.33
C SER A 54 -18.05 7.50 12.50
N GLN A 55 -17.95 7.50 11.16
CA GLN A 55 -19.09 7.65 10.25
C GLN A 55 -19.41 6.36 9.48
N TYR A 56 -18.57 5.32 9.53
CA TYR A 56 -18.69 4.18 8.61
C TYR A 56 -20.00 3.39 8.74
N ASP A 57 -20.51 3.20 9.94
CA ASP A 57 -21.76 2.46 10.15
C ASP A 57 -22.93 3.22 9.50
N ASP A 58 -23.06 4.52 9.80
CA ASP A 58 -24.09 5.39 9.21
C ASP A 58 -23.93 5.53 7.68
N LEU A 59 -22.69 5.57 7.18
CA LEU A 59 -22.40 5.61 5.74
C LEU A 59 -22.80 4.30 5.06
N THR A 60 -22.60 3.16 5.70
CA THR A 60 -22.99 1.85 5.17
C THR A 60 -24.51 1.78 5.03
N ASP A 61 -25.25 2.18 6.06
CA ASP A 61 -26.71 2.22 6.02
C ASP A 61 -27.23 3.21 4.97
N ALA A 62 -26.63 4.39 4.87
CA ALA A 62 -26.98 5.36 3.84
C ALA A 62 -26.69 4.85 2.42
N PHE A 63 -25.58 4.14 2.21
CA PHE A 63 -25.24 3.52 0.93
C PHE A 63 -26.25 2.44 0.54
N LEU A 64 -26.60 1.56 1.47
CA LEU A 64 -27.60 0.50 1.23
C LEU A 64 -28.97 1.09 0.92
N ALA A 65 -29.39 2.11 1.68
CA ALA A 65 -30.63 2.84 1.42
C ALA A 65 -30.62 3.50 0.03
N TYR A 66 -29.52 4.15 -0.36
CA TYR A 66 -29.37 4.72 -1.70
C TYR A 66 -29.45 3.65 -2.80
N LYS A 67 -28.81 2.49 -2.62
CA LYS A 67 -28.85 1.39 -3.61
C LYS A 67 -30.25 0.75 -3.72
N GLN A 68 -31.05 0.77 -2.66
CA GLN A 68 -32.43 0.28 -2.67
C GLN A 68 -33.44 1.32 -3.16
N ALA A 69 -33.12 2.60 -3.08
CA ALA A 69 -34.03 3.68 -3.46
C ALA A 69 -34.26 3.73 -4.98
N CYS A 70 -35.53 3.74 -5.39
CA CYS A 70 -35.92 3.97 -6.79
C CYS A 70 -35.94 5.47 -7.16
N THR A 71 -36.06 6.34 -6.16
CA THR A 71 -36.14 7.80 -6.32
C THR A 71 -35.32 8.52 -5.26
N LEU A 72 -34.58 9.55 -5.66
CA LEU A 72 -33.79 10.37 -4.74
C LEU A 72 -34.69 11.27 -3.88
N PRO A 73 -34.27 11.62 -2.64
CA PRO A 73 -34.99 12.61 -1.85
C PRO A 73 -35.05 13.96 -2.58
N PRO A 74 -36.10 14.77 -2.38
CA PRO A 74 -36.21 16.08 -2.99
C PRO A 74 -35.12 17.03 -2.46
N ILE A 75 -34.52 17.79 -3.38
CA ILE A 75 -33.54 18.85 -3.07
C ILE A 75 -34.32 20.04 -2.48
N SER A 76 -33.86 20.59 -1.34
CA SER A 76 -34.48 21.73 -0.64
C SER A 76 -33.55 22.94 -0.63
N ASP A 77 -34.10 24.14 -0.84
CA ASP A 77 -33.36 25.41 -0.75
C ASP A 77 -33.20 25.94 0.69
N THR A 78 -33.87 25.32 1.66
CA THR A 78 -33.85 25.71 3.07
C THR A 78 -33.24 24.61 3.95
N ASP A 79 -32.28 25.01 4.81
CA ASP A 79 -31.39 24.24 5.68
C ASP A 79 -30.38 23.31 4.98
N SER A 80 -29.27 23.93 4.61
CA SER A 80 -28.58 23.68 3.35
C SER A 80 -27.09 23.38 3.59
N VAL A 81 -26.65 22.14 3.38
CA VAL A 81 -25.23 21.84 3.20
C VAL A 81 -24.86 22.23 1.77
N ARG A 82 -24.04 23.26 1.62
CA ARG A 82 -23.47 23.64 0.33
C ARG A 82 -22.22 22.81 0.06
N THR A 83 -22.30 21.93 -0.91
CA THR A 83 -21.12 21.25 -1.45
C THR A 83 -21.06 21.48 -2.95
N SER A 84 -19.89 21.84 -3.45
CA SER A 84 -19.67 21.85 -4.89
C SER A 84 -19.65 20.40 -5.36
N ASN A 85 -20.61 20.02 -6.20
CA ASN A 85 -20.51 18.78 -6.95
C ASN A 85 -19.49 19.06 -8.05
N VAL A 86 -18.27 18.51 -7.94
CA VAL A 86 -17.19 18.92 -8.87
C VAL A 86 -17.13 18.07 -10.12
N LEU A 87 -17.94 17.01 -10.24
CA LEU A 87 -17.60 15.93 -11.18
C LEU A 87 -18.76 15.39 -12.03
N LEU A 88 -19.84 16.17 -12.19
CA LEU A 88 -20.84 15.93 -13.24
C LEU A 88 -21.36 17.22 -13.86
N GLU A 89 -21.55 18.27 -13.05
CA GLU A 89 -21.94 19.59 -13.51
C GLU A 89 -21.18 20.61 -12.66
N ARG A 90 -20.73 21.73 -13.23
CA ARG A 90 -20.19 22.86 -12.44
C ARG A 90 -21.30 23.54 -11.64
N CYS A 91 -22.02 22.78 -10.82
CA CYS A 91 -23.18 23.22 -10.09
C CYS A 91 -22.89 23.12 -8.60
N VAL A 92 -22.99 24.26 -7.92
CA VAL A 92 -23.08 24.25 -6.46
C VAL A 92 -24.47 23.75 -6.13
N GLN A 93 -24.54 22.53 -5.61
CA GLN A 93 -25.79 21.94 -5.17
C GLN A 93 -25.92 22.08 -3.66
N THR A 94 -27.15 22.33 -3.26
CA THR A 94 -27.54 22.50 -1.87
C THR A 94 -28.30 21.28 -1.44
N PHE A 95 -27.81 20.57 -0.43
CA PHE A 95 -28.45 19.36 0.08
C PHE A 95 -29.11 19.65 1.43
N ARG A 96 -30.31 19.11 1.63
CA ARG A 96 -30.92 19.09 2.97
C ARG A 96 -30.09 18.20 3.88
N SER A 97 -29.75 18.70 5.07
CA SER A 97 -29.09 17.89 6.08
C SER A 97 -30.05 16.81 6.60
N LEU A 98 -29.66 15.54 6.47
CA LEU A 98 -30.44 14.37 6.92
C LEU A 98 -29.77 13.63 8.10
N SER A 99 -28.55 14.02 8.45
CA SER A 99 -27.72 13.41 9.49
C SER A 99 -26.75 14.45 10.04
N PRO A 100 -26.30 14.33 11.31
CA PRO A 100 -25.19 15.14 11.83
C PRO A 100 -23.92 15.03 10.98
N PHE A 101 -23.74 13.90 10.28
CA PHE A 101 -22.65 13.71 9.35
C PHE A 101 -23.03 14.15 7.94
N ILE A 102 -22.27 15.13 7.43
CA ILE A 102 -22.48 15.68 6.09
C ILE A 102 -22.39 14.57 5.02
N ASN A 103 -21.40 13.68 5.12
CA ASN A 103 -21.21 12.61 4.14
C ASN A 103 -22.36 11.61 4.12
N VAL A 104 -22.97 11.31 5.26
CA VAL A 104 -24.15 10.45 5.34
C VAL A 104 -25.33 11.09 4.62
N SER A 105 -25.52 12.40 4.79
CA SER A 105 -26.54 13.15 4.05
C SER A 105 -26.28 13.09 2.55
N LEU A 106 -25.05 13.42 2.10
CA LEU A 106 -24.66 13.37 0.69
C LEU A 106 -24.88 11.99 0.08
N LEU A 107 -24.58 10.92 0.82
CA LEU A 107 -24.64 9.56 0.34
C LEU A 107 -26.07 9.10 0.05
N ARG A 108 -27.05 9.58 0.83
CA ARG A 108 -28.48 9.39 0.55
C ARG A 108 -28.93 10.05 -0.76
N TYR A 109 -28.20 11.09 -1.23
CA TYR A 109 -28.40 11.70 -2.54
C TYR A 109 -27.51 11.08 -3.64
N GLY A 110 -26.78 10.01 -3.34
CA GLY A 110 -25.91 9.34 -4.32
C GLY A 110 -24.55 9.99 -4.51
N CYS A 111 -24.10 10.81 -3.55
CA CYS A 111 -22.81 11.52 -3.58
C CYS A 111 -21.97 11.21 -2.34
N ILE A 112 -20.65 11.22 -2.45
CA ILE A 112 -19.77 11.12 -1.29
C ILE A 112 -18.74 12.24 -1.31
N GLY A 113 -18.50 12.85 -0.14
CA GLY A 113 -17.55 13.93 -0.01
C GLY A 113 -16.10 13.45 -0.02
N SER A 114 -15.19 14.33 -0.43
CA SER A 114 -13.75 14.06 -0.44
C SER A 114 -13.04 14.27 0.91
N SER A 115 -13.80 14.50 1.99
CA SER A 115 -13.30 14.80 3.34
C SER A 115 -14.37 14.41 4.37
N PRO A 116 -13.99 13.85 5.54
CA PRO A 116 -14.96 13.34 6.50
C PRO A 116 -15.79 14.44 7.19
N THR A 117 -15.20 15.60 7.47
CA THR A 117 -15.86 16.63 8.30
C THR A 117 -16.43 17.80 7.51
N ARG A 118 -15.70 18.26 6.49
CA ARG A 118 -16.10 19.44 5.70
C ARG A 118 -15.78 19.23 4.21
N PRO A 119 -16.54 18.38 3.52
CA PRO A 119 -16.33 18.15 2.09
C PRO A 119 -16.64 19.42 1.31
N MET A 120 -15.65 19.94 0.60
CA MET A 120 -15.85 21.00 -0.39
C MET A 120 -16.22 20.45 -1.77
N VAL A 121 -15.87 19.20 -1.99
CA VAL A 121 -16.06 18.46 -3.24
C VAL A 121 -16.81 17.19 -2.92
N ALA A 122 -17.89 16.94 -3.63
CA ALA A 122 -18.59 15.67 -3.64
C ALA A 122 -18.47 15.00 -5.01
N ILE A 123 -18.42 13.66 -4.99
CA ILE A 123 -18.34 12.80 -6.18
C ILE A 123 -19.52 11.86 -6.16
N THR A 124 -20.19 11.69 -7.29
CA THR A 124 -21.31 10.74 -7.35
C THR A 124 -20.82 9.31 -7.25
N ILE A 125 -21.62 8.46 -6.60
CA ILE A 125 -21.38 7.02 -6.54
C ILE A 125 -21.35 6.42 -7.94
N HIS A 126 -22.14 6.94 -8.87
CA HIS A 126 -22.11 6.52 -10.27
C HIS A 126 -20.73 6.74 -10.92
N THR A 127 -20.12 7.91 -10.73
CA THR A 127 -18.77 8.19 -11.27
C THR A 127 -17.73 7.25 -10.66
N LEU A 128 -17.82 6.94 -9.37
CA LEU A 128 -16.94 5.97 -8.72
C LEU A 128 -17.17 4.54 -9.22
N ASP A 129 -18.42 4.14 -9.47
CA ASP A 129 -18.78 2.84 -10.05
C ASP A 129 -18.24 2.72 -11.49
N VAL A 130 -18.36 3.77 -12.32
CA VAL A 130 -17.78 3.82 -13.67
C VAL A 130 -16.26 3.66 -13.61
N PHE A 131 -15.59 4.40 -12.71
CA PHE A 131 -14.14 4.24 -12.52
C PHE A 131 -13.78 2.80 -12.11
N ARG A 132 -14.54 2.20 -11.18
CA ARG A 132 -14.34 0.81 -10.74
C ARG A 132 -14.42 -0.17 -11.90
N GLN A 133 -15.42 -0.07 -12.78
CA GLN A 133 -15.56 -0.98 -13.91
C GLN A 133 -14.46 -0.74 -14.96
N SER A 134 -14.14 0.52 -15.28
CA SER A 134 -13.06 0.86 -16.20
C SER A 134 -11.71 0.33 -15.73
N HIS A 135 -11.41 0.46 -14.42
CA HIS A 135 -10.18 -0.05 -13.83
C HIS A 135 -10.11 -1.59 -13.81
N ARG A 136 -11.26 -2.28 -13.73
CA ARG A 136 -11.30 -3.76 -13.81
C ARG A 136 -10.90 -4.27 -15.19
N VAL A 137 -11.39 -3.62 -16.25
CA VAL A 137 -11.07 -4.00 -17.64
C VAL A 137 -9.68 -3.52 -18.04
N CYS A 138 -9.26 -2.35 -17.54
CA CYS A 138 -7.96 -1.78 -17.81
C CYS A 138 -7.27 -1.37 -16.50
N PRO A 139 -6.51 -2.28 -15.85
CA PRO A 139 -5.78 -1.96 -14.62
C PRO A 139 -4.75 -0.83 -14.76
N ARG A 140 -4.36 -0.48 -16.00
CA ARG A 140 -3.50 0.68 -16.29
C ARG A 140 -4.24 2.02 -16.19
N PHE A 141 -5.58 2.01 -16.17
CA PHE A 141 -6.40 3.20 -16.02
C PHE A 141 -6.43 3.66 -14.55
N SER A 142 -5.33 4.27 -14.13
CA SER A 142 -5.15 4.72 -12.75
C SER A 142 -6.16 5.79 -12.33
N ILE A 143 -6.36 5.95 -11.02
CA ILE A 143 -7.20 7.02 -10.47
C ILE A 143 -6.76 8.42 -10.92
N HIS A 144 -5.46 8.65 -11.15
CA HIS A 144 -4.97 9.91 -11.71
C HIS A 144 -5.44 10.12 -13.15
N ALA A 145 -5.41 9.06 -13.97
CA ALA A 145 -5.90 9.11 -15.33
C ALA A 145 -7.42 9.37 -15.35
N ALA A 146 -8.17 8.73 -14.45
CA ALA A 146 -9.60 8.97 -14.28
C ALA A 146 -9.91 10.41 -13.85
N SER A 147 -9.20 10.94 -12.85
CA SER A 147 -9.37 12.35 -12.45
C SER A 147 -9.02 13.32 -13.58
N LYS A 148 -7.97 13.02 -14.38
CA LYS A 148 -7.57 13.85 -15.52
C LYS A 148 -8.60 13.80 -16.66
N MET A 149 -9.13 12.61 -16.96
CA MET A 149 -10.23 12.40 -17.90
C MET A 149 -11.45 13.23 -17.48
N LEU A 150 -11.85 13.14 -16.21
CA LEU A 150 -12.94 13.93 -15.66
C LEU A 150 -12.68 15.45 -15.77
N CYS A 151 -11.45 15.89 -15.50
CA CYS A 151 -11.09 17.31 -15.72
C CYS A 151 -11.28 17.72 -17.18
N PHE A 152 -10.80 16.91 -18.14
CA PHE A 152 -10.95 17.22 -19.57
C PHE A 152 -12.39 17.20 -20.05
N MET A 153 -13.24 16.29 -19.55
CA MET A 153 -14.67 16.27 -19.88
C MET A 153 -15.43 17.50 -19.39
N HIS A 154 -14.90 18.23 -18.39
CA HIS A 154 -15.52 19.42 -17.81
C HIS A 154 -14.75 20.71 -18.10
N ASP A 155 -13.82 20.70 -19.06
CA ASP A 155 -12.95 21.82 -19.40
C ASP A 155 -12.22 22.43 -18.18
N LEU A 156 -11.79 21.57 -17.26
CA LEU A 156 -11.07 21.96 -16.04
C LEU A 156 -9.57 21.69 -16.19
N SER A 157 -8.77 22.57 -15.60
CA SER A 157 -7.34 22.32 -15.43
C SER A 157 -7.12 21.23 -14.39
N TYR A 158 -6.34 20.22 -14.75
CA TYR A 158 -5.98 19.16 -13.82
C TYR A 158 -5.07 19.68 -12.71
N HIS A 159 -5.47 19.45 -11.47
CA HIS A 159 -4.65 19.64 -10.29
C HIS A 159 -4.51 18.35 -9.50
N ARG A 160 -3.31 18.10 -8.95
CA ARG A 160 -2.97 16.86 -8.22
C ARG A 160 -3.95 16.54 -7.08
N HIS A 161 -4.45 17.56 -6.38
CA HIS A 161 -5.36 17.37 -5.25
C HIS A 161 -6.71 16.76 -5.67
N LEU A 162 -7.13 16.89 -6.94
CA LEU A 162 -8.37 16.29 -7.43
C LEU A 162 -8.28 14.75 -7.44
N ALA A 163 -7.11 14.20 -7.77
CA ALA A 163 -6.87 12.76 -7.69
C ALA A 163 -6.82 12.25 -6.25
N GLU A 164 -6.32 13.06 -5.31
CA GLU A 164 -6.32 12.75 -3.88
C GLU A 164 -7.75 12.79 -3.30
N GLN A 165 -8.56 13.77 -3.73
CA GLN A 165 -9.98 13.87 -3.38
C GLN A 165 -10.77 12.68 -3.93
N MET A 166 -10.56 12.31 -5.19
CA MET A 166 -11.19 11.15 -5.80
C MET A 166 -10.81 9.85 -5.10
N ARG A 167 -9.54 9.71 -4.69
CA ARG A 167 -9.09 8.54 -3.91
C ARG A 167 -9.79 8.46 -2.56
N THR A 168 -9.82 9.57 -1.83
CA THR A 168 -10.48 9.63 -0.53
C THR A 168 -11.96 9.24 -0.64
N ALA A 169 -12.63 9.77 -1.67
CA ALA A 169 -14.03 9.44 -1.96
C ALA A 169 -14.23 8.00 -2.44
N PHE A 170 -13.22 7.32 -2.98
CA PHE A 170 -13.33 5.93 -3.45
C PHE A 170 -13.14 4.90 -2.32
N ASP A 171 -12.31 5.24 -1.32
CA ASP A 171 -11.93 4.34 -0.22
C ASP A 171 -12.92 4.37 0.98
N PHE A 172 -14.09 5.00 0.86
CA PHE A 172 -15.02 5.30 1.96
C PHE A 172 -15.88 4.12 2.51
N LEU A 173 -15.73 2.91 1.99
CA LEU A 173 -16.49 1.76 2.50
C LEU A 173 -15.63 1.02 3.51
N GLY A 174 -16.09 0.98 4.77
CA GLY A 174 -15.40 0.34 5.91
C GLY A 174 -15.07 -1.11 5.63
N ARG A 175 -13.78 -1.47 5.80
CA ARG A 175 -13.22 -2.80 5.49
C ARG A 175 -12.37 -3.25 6.68
N ASP A 176 -12.94 -3.10 7.85
CA ASP A 176 -12.17 -3.00 9.09
C ASP A 176 -12.25 -4.28 9.95
N THR A 177 -12.94 -5.32 9.48
CA THR A 177 -12.91 -6.62 10.18
C THR A 177 -11.52 -7.23 10.10
N GLU A 178 -11.15 -8.04 11.09
CA GLU A 178 -9.86 -8.70 11.09
C GLU A 178 -9.68 -9.52 9.81
N ASN A 179 -8.52 -9.38 9.15
CA ASN A 179 -8.21 -10.09 7.91
C ASN A 179 -9.20 -9.82 6.75
N TRP A 180 -10.01 -8.74 6.79
CA TRP A 180 -11.03 -8.44 5.76
C TRP A 180 -10.45 -8.50 4.35
N HIS A 181 -9.26 -7.93 4.14
CA HIS A 181 -8.58 -7.98 2.85
C HIS A 181 -8.30 -9.41 2.39
N MET A 182 -7.77 -10.27 3.26
CA MET A 182 -7.56 -11.68 2.89
C MET A 182 -8.88 -12.38 2.63
N LEU A 183 -9.95 -12.07 3.37
CA LEU A 183 -11.23 -12.76 3.24
C LEU A 183 -12.14 -12.22 2.13
N ASN A 184 -11.86 -11.04 1.57
CA ASN A 184 -12.74 -10.39 0.57
C ASN A 184 -12.04 -9.86 -0.69
N SER A 185 -10.72 -10.05 -0.84
CA SER A 185 -10.01 -9.57 -2.04
C SER A 185 -10.29 -10.39 -3.29
N CYS A 186 -10.44 -11.71 -3.18
CA CYS A 186 -10.60 -12.60 -4.32
C CYS A 186 -11.97 -13.29 -4.27
N PRO A 187 -12.99 -12.75 -4.98
CA PRO A 187 -14.31 -13.35 -5.02
C PRO A 187 -14.29 -14.83 -5.42
N ALA A 188 -13.47 -15.19 -6.40
CA ALA A 188 -13.36 -16.57 -6.89
C ALA A 188 -12.74 -17.55 -5.87
N CYS A 189 -11.93 -17.07 -4.92
CA CYS A 189 -11.37 -17.93 -3.86
C CYS A 189 -12.20 -17.92 -2.58
N GLN A 190 -13.01 -16.88 -2.33
CA GLN A 190 -13.58 -16.60 -1.01
C GLN A 190 -15.10 -16.67 -0.97
N TYR A 191 -15.76 -16.54 -2.13
CA TYR A 191 -17.21 -16.62 -2.21
C TYR A 191 -17.63 -18.05 -2.58
N LYS A 192 -18.16 -18.79 -1.59
CA LYS A 192 -18.66 -20.16 -1.78
C LYS A 192 -20.16 -20.15 -2.07
N LEU A 193 -20.59 -20.92 -3.07
CA LEU A 193 -22.02 -21.12 -3.35
C LEU A 193 -22.62 -22.21 -2.44
N VAL A 194 -23.93 -22.14 -2.20
CA VAL A 194 -24.66 -23.06 -1.29
C VAL A 194 -24.51 -24.53 -1.70
N ASP A 195 -24.34 -24.79 -2.99
CA ASP A 195 -24.21 -26.14 -3.58
C ASP A 195 -22.86 -26.33 -4.31
N GLU A 196 -21.83 -25.55 -3.96
CA GLU A 196 -20.51 -25.70 -4.56
C GLU A 196 -19.85 -27.02 -4.11
N PRO A 197 -19.37 -27.87 -5.03
CA PRO A 197 -18.68 -29.09 -4.65
C PRO A 197 -17.42 -28.75 -3.86
N THR A 198 -17.16 -29.52 -2.80
CA THR A 198 -15.92 -29.37 -2.02
C THR A 198 -14.71 -29.64 -2.91
N LEU A 199 -13.89 -28.61 -3.11
CA LEU A 199 -12.62 -28.73 -3.82
C LEU A 199 -11.58 -29.43 -2.94
N ASP A 200 -10.65 -30.15 -3.58
CA ASP A 200 -9.50 -30.76 -2.90
C ASP A 200 -8.67 -29.74 -2.13
N PHE A 201 -8.60 -28.49 -2.62
CA PHE A 201 -8.00 -27.35 -1.95
C PHE A 201 -8.94 -26.15 -2.03
N SER A 202 -9.17 -25.47 -0.91
CA SER A 202 -10.00 -24.27 -0.83
C SER A 202 -9.37 -23.08 -1.54
N ILE A 203 -8.04 -22.98 -1.53
CA ILE A 203 -7.29 -21.91 -2.18
C ILE A 203 -5.98 -22.47 -2.74
N LEU A 204 -5.69 -22.12 -4.00
CA LEU A 204 -4.37 -22.27 -4.61
C LEU A 204 -3.61 -20.94 -4.50
N CYS A 205 -2.41 -20.97 -3.96
CA CYS A 205 -1.56 -19.81 -3.82
C CYS A 205 -0.12 -20.10 -4.23
N ALA A 206 0.61 -19.05 -4.61
CA ALA A 206 2.02 -19.10 -4.94
C ALA A 206 2.75 -17.99 -4.19
N CYS A 207 3.95 -18.29 -3.71
CA CYS A 207 4.81 -17.33 -3.04
C CYS A 207 6.12 -17.16 -3.78
N ASP A 208 6.69 -15.96 -3.64
CA ASP A 208 8.02 -15.65 -4.16
C ASP A 208 8.62 -14.45 -3.41
N GLY A 209 9.94 -14.37 -3.39
CA GLY A 209 10.68 -13.22 -2.92
C GLY A 209 11.32 -12.43 -4.05
N ASN A 210 11.59 -11.16 -3.79
CA ASN A 210 12.44 -10.37 -4.67
C ASN A 210 13.18 -9.27 -3.91
N ASN A 211 14.43 -9.03 -4.30
CA ASN A 211 15.22 -7.96 -3.73
C ASN A 211 14.74 -6.60 -4.26
N SER A 212 14.55 -5.63 -3.36
CA SER A 212 13.96 -4.33 -3.68
C SER A 212 14.68 -3.11 -3.09
N ALA A 213 15.87 -3.30 -2.47
CA ALA A 213 16.78 -2.23 -2.08
C ALA A 213 16.08 -1.06 -1.34
N LYS A 214 15.17 -1.40 -0.42
CA LYS A 214 14.14 -0.47 0.08
C LYS A 214 14.63 0.51 1.12
N LEU A 215 15.55 0.09 1.99
CA LEU A 215 16.01 0.90 3.13
C LEU A 215 17.48 0.63 3.39
N VAL A 216 18.31 1.67 3.24
CA VAL A 216 19.74 1.64 3.58
C VAL A 216 19.89 1.52 5.09
N ASP A 217 20.86 0.74 5.53
CA ASP A 217 21.18 0.58 6.93
C ASP A 217 21.61 1.92 7.55
N PRO A 218 21.03 2.37 8.68
CA PRO A 218 21.48 3.56 9.39
C PRO A 218 22.97 3.51 9.78
N ALA A 219 23.55 2.31 9.93
CA ALA A 219 24.99 2.14 10.16
C ALA A 219 25.84 2.54 8.94
N VAL A 220 25.29 2.46 7.73
CA VAL A 220 25.97 2.81 6.48
C VAL A 220 25.73 4.28 6.10
N ARG A 221 24.51 4.79 6.37
CA ARG A 221 24.16 6.19 6.09
C ARG A 221 23.55 6.82 7.32
N SER A 222 24.27 7.78 7.91
CA SER A 222 23.78 8.57 9.04
C SER A 222 22.52 9.35 8.66
N GLY A 223 21.55 9.34 9.58
CA GLY A 223 20.27 10.00 9.44
C GLY A 223 19.24 9.41 10.41
N GLU A 224 18.19 10.17 10.71
CA GLU A 224 17.07 9.65 11.48
C GLU A 224 16.14 8.85 10.57
N GLU A 225 15.86 7.60 10.95
CA GLU A 225 14.85 6.78 10.28
C GLU A 225 13.50 7.48 10.42
N ARG A 226 12.95 7.99 9.32
CA ARG A 226 11.58 8.48 9.29
C ARG A 226 10.66 7.26 9.29
N LEU A 227 10.24 6.86 10.49
CA LEU A 227 9.20 5.84 10.65
C LEU A 227 7.96 6.31 9.89
N ASP A 228 7.52 5.51 8.92
CA ASP A 228 6.23 5.71 8.31
C ASP A 228 5.18 5.21 9.30
N PRO A 229 4.35 6.07 9.90
CA PRO A 229 3.35 5.64 10.88
C PRO A 229 2.19 4.87 10.23
N ARG A 230 2.22 4.70 8.90
CA ARG A 230 1.42 3.70 8.18
C ARG A 230 1.98 2.28 8.33
N SER A 231 3.07 2.10 9.07
CA SER A 231 3.64 0.80 9.43
C SER A 231 2.58 -0.01 10.18
N GLY A 232 1.95 -0.94 9.47
CA GLY A 232 1.19 -2.04 10.08
C GLY A 232 -0.32 -1.92 10.15
N LEU A 233 -0.97 -1.24 9.21
CA LEU A 233 -2.44 -1.18 9.20
C LEU A 233 -3.12 -2.20 8.29
N SER A 234 -2.41 -2.82 7.33
CA SER A 234 -3.04 -3.88 6.53
C SER A 234 -2.77 -5.24 7.17
N PRO A 235 -3.80 -6.03 7.51
CA PRO A 235 -3.64 -7.39 8.07
C PRO A 235 -2.84 -8.35 7.18
N ILE A 236 -2.65 -8.00 5.90
CA ILE A 236 -1.85 -8.78 4.94
C ILE A 236 -0.35 -8.54 5.12
N TRP A 237 0.06 -7.46 5.79
CA TRP A 237 1.47 -7.15 6.03
C TRP A 237 1.97 -7.87 7.28
N LEU A 238 2.85 -8.85 7.11
CA LEU A 238 3.42 -9.60 8.23
C LEU A 238 4.55 -8.78 8.86
N MET A 239 4.43 -8.53 10.16
CA MET A 239 5.43 -7.80 10.92
C MET A 239 6.72 -8.61 11.05
N GLU A 240 7.86 -7.90 11.11
CA GLU A 240 9.17 -8.49 11.37
C GLU A 240 9.16 -9.35 12.65
N SER A 241 8.55 -8.83 13.72
CA SER A 241 8.40 -9.56 14.99
C SER A 241 7.57 -10.83 14.90
N TYR A 242 6.63 -10.94 13.96
CA TYR A 242 5.88 -12.18 13.71
C TYR A 242 6.72 -13.17 12.91
N ILE A 243 7.45 -12.70 11.90
CA ILE A 243 8.28 -13.54 11.04
C ILE A 243 9.47 -14.14 11.82
N ASP A 244 10.07 -13.36 12.71
CA ASP A 244 11.25 -13.79 13.45
C ASP A 244 10.97 -14.93 14.44
N GLN A 245 9.70 -15.16 14.81
CA GLN A 245 9.28 -16.36 15.57
C GLN A 245 9.54 -17.68 14.82
N PHE A 246 9.78 -17.59 13.50
CA PHE A 246 10.06 -18.73 12.64
C PHE A 246 11.54 -18.83 12.25
N LYS A 247 12.42 -17.93 12.74
CA LYS A 247 13.87 -17.98 12.44
C LYS A 247 14.48 -19.32 12.88
N ASP A 248 14.16 -19.76 14.10
CA ASP A 248 14.76 -20.95 14.71
C ASP A 248 14.01 -22.25 14.37
N LYS A 249 12.85 -22.17 13.71
CA LYS A 249 12.08 -23.34 13.28
C LYS A 249 12.67 -24.03 12.05
N VAL A 250 13.63 -23.39 11.39
CA VAL A 250 14.45 -23.98 10.34
C VAL A 250 15.57 -24.76 11.03
N ARG A 251 15.34 -26.04 11.34
CA ARG A 251 16.35 -26.88 12.02
C ARG A 251 17.65 -26.91 11.21
N SER A 252 18.70 -26.32 11.76
CA SER A 252 20.06 -26.50 11.28
C SER A 252 20.59 -27.85 11.80
N PRO A 253 21.05 -28.80 10.97
CA PRO A 253 21.47 -30.14 11.41
C PRO A 253 22.68 -30.19 12.38
N ARG A 254 23.22 -29.06 12.84
CA ARG A 254 24.55 -28.97 13.48
C ARG A 254 24.56 -28.61 14.97
N ALA A 255 23.50 -28.88 15.74
CA ALA A 255 23.51 -28.62 17.19
C ALA A 255 24.51 -29.49 18.00
N HIS A 256 25.29 -30.40 17.38
CA HIS A 256 26.19 -31.31 18.09
C HIS A 256 27.71 -31.20 17.81
N GLN A 257 28.21 -30.23 17.03
CA GLN A 257 29.65 -30.17 16.72
C GLN A 257 30.30 -28.78 16.82
N ALA A 258 29.83 -27.92 17.71
CA ALA A 258 30.57 -26.70 18.07
C ALA A 258 31.55 -26.99 19.21
N ARG A 259 32.67 -27.66 18.93
CA ARG A 259 33.87 -27.56 19.76
C ARG A 259 35.12 -27.68 18.91
N GLN A 260 35.89 -26.59 18.95
CA GLN A 260 37.27 -26.40 18.47
C GLN A 260 37.42 -26.04 16.99
N GLN A 261 37.53 -24.74 16.70
CA GLN A 261 38.75 -24.13 16.10
C GLN A 261 38.83 -22.63 16.47
N PRO A 262 40.04 -22.03 16.55
CA PRO A 262 40.23 -20.64 16.95
C PRO A 262 40.00 -19.67 15.78
N SER A 263 39.41 -18.52 16.09
CA SER A 263 39.08 -17.43 15.17
C SER A 263 40.29 -16.55 14.80
N ASP A 264 40.41 -16.22 13.51
CA ASP A 264 41.31 -15.20 12.95
C ASP A 264 40.75 -13.78 13.22
N PRO A 265 41.53 -12.79 13.70
CA PRO A 265 41.00 -11.49 14.15
C PRO A 265 40.57 -10.50 13.05
N ASP A 266 40.82 -10.79 11.75
CA ASP A 266 40.62 -9.84 10.65
C ASP A 266 39.49 -10.19 9.66
N ASP A 267 38.50 -11.01 10.06
CA ASP A 267 37.30 -11.30 9.23
C ASP A 267 36.03 -10.59 9.77
N PRO A 268 35.65 -9.42 9.22
CA PRO A 268 34.49 -8.66 9.68
C PRO A 268 33.21 -9.03 8.94
N TRP A 269 32.96 -10.30 8.58
CA TRP A 269 31.61 -10.73 8.16
C TRP A 269 31.28 -12.13 8.69
N ILE A 270 30.34 -12.15 9.64
CA ILE A 270 29.61 -13.36 10.02
C ILE A 270 28.80 -13.77 8.77
N ASP A 271 29.33 -14.75 8.05
CA ASP A 271 28.53 -15.66 7.26
C ASP A 271 27.50 -16.31 8.22
N GLU A 272 26.35 -15.66 8.45
CA GLU A 272 25.19 -16.43 8.89
C GLU A 272 24.92 -17.42 7.76
N PRO A 273 25.01 -18.73 8.05
CA PRO A 273 25.33 -19.72 7.05
C PRO A 273 24.15 -19.79 6.09
N ASP A 274 24.36 -19.27 4.89
CA ASP A 274 23.50 -19.50 3.73
C ASP A 274 23.71 -20.96 3.30
N SER A 275 23.45 -21.94 4.19
CA SER A 275 23.45 -23.39 3.96
C SER A 275 24.68 -23.97 3.25
N ASN A 276 25.80 -23.24 3.17
CA ASN A 276 26.89 -23.58 2.26
C ASN A 276 27.97 -24.48 2.88
N ASP A 277 27.62 -25.16 3.97
CA ASP A 277 28.48 -26.13 4.63
C ASP A 277 27.69 -27.40 4.98
N SER A 278 26.53 -27.60 4.34
CA SER A 278 25.81 -28.86 4.44
C SER A 278 26.55 -29.87 3.55
N ALA A 279 27.00 -30.99 4.11
CA ALA A 279 27.54 -32.12 3.35
C ALA A 279 26.51 -32.79 2.41
N GLU A 280 25.26 -32.29 2.39
CA GLU A 280 24.22 -32.73 1.48
C GLU A 280 24.19 -31.85 0.22
N PRO A 281 24.11 -32.47 -0.98
CA PRO A 281 23.99 -31.73 -2.21
C PRO A 281 22.69 -30.89 -2.22
N PRO A 282 22.73 -29.67 -2.79
CA PRO A 282 21.54 -28.87 -3.00
C PRO A 282 20.46 -29.66 -3.73
N THR A 283 19.20 -29.40 -3.39
CA THR A 283 18.08 -30.10 -4.01
C THR A 283 17.95 -29.67 -5.47
N ILE A 284 17.41 -30.56 -6.32
CA ILE A 284 17.29 -30.34 -7.78
C ILE A 284 16.57 -29.02 -8.10
N CYS A 285 15.53 -28.66 -7.33
CA CYS A 285 14.83 -27.39 -7.54
C CYS A 285 15.72 -26.18 -7.19
N VAL A 286 16.45 -26.22 -6.07
CA VAL A 286 17.35 -25.14 -5.67
C VAL A 286 18.48 -24.96 -6.68
N ASP A 287 19.06 -26.04 -7.20
CA ASP A 287 20.12 -25.97 -8.20
C ASP A 287 19.66 -25.37 -9.51
N ARG A 288 18.48 -25.79 -10.00
CA ARG A 288 17.91 -25.25 -11.24
C ARG A 288 17.64 -23.75 -11.13
N TRP A 289 17.15 -23.28 -9.99
CA TRP A 289 16.84 -21.86 -9.78
C TRP A 289 18.07 -21.00 -9.42
N ARG A 290 19.02 -21.51 -8.61
CA ARG A 290 20.29 -20.80 -8.29
C ARG A 290 21.11 -20.48 -9.53
N ASN A 291 21.10 -21.36 -10.53
CA ASN A 291 21.85 -21.17 -11.78
C ASN A 291 21.38 -19.96 -12.60
N ALA A 292 20.22 -19.38 -12.31
CA ALA A 292 19.71 -18.18 -12.99
C ALA A 292 20.18 -16.84 -12.35
N ALA A 293 20.81 -16.86 -11.17
CA ALA A 293 21.18 -15.65 -10.42
C ALA A 293 22.70 -15.37 -10.42
N PRO A 294 23.20 -14.25 -11.00
CA PRO A 294 24.59 -13.83 -10.91
C PRO A 294 25.00 -13.53 -9.46
N LYS A 295 26.04 -14.23 -8.98
CA LYS A 295 26.59 -14.09 -7.61
C LYS A 295 27.06 -12.66 -7.27
N SER A 296 27.39 -11.85 -8.27
CA SER A 296 27.85 -10.45 -8.11
C SER A 296 26.82 -9.51 -7.47
N ARG A 297 25.52 -9.86 -7.49
CA ARG A 297 24.45 -9.01 -6.91
C ARG A 297 24.31 -9.12 -5.40
N LYS A 298 24.85 -10.16 -4.74
CA LYS A 298 24.65 -10.39 -3.29
C LYS A 298 25.32 -9.30 -2.41
N LYS A 299 26.53 -8.86 -2.77
CA LYS A 299 27.29 -7.85 -1.99
C LYS A 299 26.62 -6.47 -1.98
N MET A 300 25.90 -6.11 -3.04
CA MET A 300 25.20 -4.83 -3.13
C MET A 300 24.01 -4.74 -2.16
N PHE A 301 23.39 -5.87 -1.80
CA PHE A 301 22.24 -5.86 -0.90
C PHE A 301 22.61 -5.79 0.59
N ALA A 302 23.88 -5.99 0.94
CA ALA A 302 24.37 -5.96 2.32
C ALA A 302 24.26 -4.55 2.96
N ILE A 303 24.20 -3.49 2.16
CA ILE A 303 24.03 -2.12 2.67
C ILE A 303 22.58 -1.81 3.08
N PHE A 304 21.62 -2.70 2.79
CA PHE A 304 20.20 -2.46 3.03
C PHE A 304 19.71 -3.24 4.24
N LYS A 305 19.11 -2.53 5.21
CA LYS A 305 18.34 -3.13 6.31
C LYS A 305 17.16 -3.94 5.76
N LYS A 306 16.43 -3.37 4.79
CA LYS A 306 15.35 -4.07 4.06
C LYS A 306 15.84 -4.39 2.64
N SER A 307 16.33 -5.61 2.47
CA SER A 307 16.93 -6.13 1.23
C SER A 307 15.88 -6.42 0.16
N GLY A 308 14.65 -6.79 0.56
CA GLY A 308 13.62 -7.20 -0.38
C GLY A 308 12.20 -7.27 0.15
N ILE A 309 11.34 -7.90 -0.64
CA ILE A 309 9.97 -8.27 -0.29
C ILE A 309 9.75 -9.76 -0.51
N PHE A 310 8.89 -10.34 0.31
CA PHE A 310 8.33 -11.66 0.09
C PHE A 310 6.81 -11.53 0.02
N VAL A 311 6.20 -12.14 -0.98
CA VAL A 311 4.76 -12.03 -1.23
C VAL A 311 4.14 -13.39 -1.41
N THR A 312 2.83 -13.47 -1.14
CA THR A 312 2.03 -14.63 -1.51
C THR A 312 0.75 -14.14 -2.17
N VAL A 313 0.45 -14.72 -3.33
CA VAL A 313 -0.70 -14.38 -4.16
C VAL A 313 -1.57 -15.62 -4.38
N CYS A 314 -2.87 -15.44 -4.52
CA CYS A 314 -3.72 -16.52 -5.00
C CYS A 314 -3.52 -16.76 -6.52
N GLN A 315 -4.03 -17.88 -7.04
CA GLN A 315 -4.00 -18.19 -8.47
C GLN A 315 -4.60 -17.11 -9.39
N HIS A 316 -5.49 -16.25 -8.86
CA HIS A 316 -6.11 -15.14 -9.59
C HIS A 316 -5.30 -13.83 -9.49
N GLY A 317 -4.12 -13.83 -8.88
CA GLY A 317 -3.21 -12.69 -8.80
C GLY A 317 -3.52 -11.68 -7.69
N PHE A 318 -4.43 -11.99 -6.75
CA PHE A 318 -4.66 -11.15 -5.57
C PHE A 318 -3.64 -11.42 -4.47
N LEU A 319 -3.10 -10.34 -3.90
CA LEU A 319 -2.14 -10.39 -2.80
C LEU A 319 -2.82 -10.86 -1.50
N LEU A 320 -2.29 -11.93 -0.91
CA LEU A 320 -2.78 -12.50 0.35
C LEU A 320 -1.89 -12.09 1.53
N THR A 321 -0.57 -12.16 1.37
CA THR A 321 0.39 -11.71 2.39
C THR A 321 1.58 -11.01 1.76
N ILE A 322 2.20 -10.11 2.52
CA ILE A 322 3.44 -9.41 2.15
C ILE A 322 4.32 -9.20 3.38
N CYS A 323 5.63 -9.29 3.21
CA CYS A 323 6.58 -8.86 4.23
C CYS A 323 7.87 -8.32 3.63
N ASP A 324 8.62 -7.59 4.45
CA ASP A 324 9.98 -7.16 4.10
C ASP A 324 10.97 -8.28 4.41
N MET A 325 11.90 -8.51 3.48
CA MET A 325 13.09 -9.32 3.75
C MET A 325 14.14 -8.43 4.41
N VAL A 326 14.64 -8.85 5.57
CA VAL A 326 15.54 -8.06 6.42
C VAL A 326 16.94 -8.64 6.38
N ARG A 327 17.92 -7.81 5.94
CA ARG A 327 19.36 -8.12 5.86
C ARG A 327 19.69 -9.52 5.29
N SER A 328 18.83 -10.05 4.43
CA SER A 328 18.94 -11.43 3.92
C SER A 328 18.24 -11.58 2.57
N GLY A 329 18.54 -12.66 1.85
CA GLY A 329 17.70 -13.11 0.73
C GLY A 329 16.43 -13.81 1.24
N GLU A 330 15.87 -14.69 0.41
CA GLU A 330 14.71 -15.51 0.76
C GLU A 330 15.06 -16.61 1.79
N LEU A 331 15.09 -16.23 3.07
CA LEU A 331 15.19 -17.19 4.17
C LEU A 331 13.88 -17.96 4.34
N MET A 332 13.97 -19.22 4.76
CA MET A 332 12.81 -20.10 4.92
C MET A 332 11.81 -19.61 5.99
N LYS A 333 12.19 -18.68 6.87
CA LYS A 333 11.26 -18.04 7.81
C LYS A 333 10.10 -17.29 7.12
N TYR A 334 10.33 -16.71 5.93
CA TYR A 334 9.30 -15.96 5.21
C TYR A 334 8.16 -16.85 4.66
N PRO A 335 8.43 -17.91 3.88
CA PRO A 335 7.38 -18.82 3.44
C PRO A 335 6.69 -19.54 4.61
N ILE A 336 7.40 -19.90 5.69
CA ILE A 336 6.76 -20.51 6.87
C ILE A 336 5.78 -19.54 7.54
N ALA A 337 6.19 -18.29 7.77
CA ALA A 337 5.33 -17.28 8.40
C ALA A 337 4.09 -16.96 7.53
N SER A 338 4.29 -16.85 6.22
CA SER A 338 3.20 -16.69 5.24
C SER A 338 2.24 -17.88 5.28
N MET A 339 2.74 -19.10 5.14
CA MET A 339 1.94 -20.33 5.16
C MET A 339 1.13 -20.43 6.47
N LYS A 340 1.75 -20.17 7.62
CA LYS A 340 1.04 -20.18 8.92
C LYS A 340 -0.08 -19.14 8.96
N LYS A 341 0.16 -17.91 8.48
CA LYS A 341 -0.88 -16.87 8.46
C LYS A 341 -2.04 -17.27 7.54
N LEU A 342 -1.75 -17.87 6.38
CA LEU A 342 -2.79 -18.35 5.47
C LEU A 342 -3.61 -19.48 6.08
N MET A 343 -2.97 -20.43 6.79
CA MET A 343 -3.68 -21.50 7.49
C MET A 343 -4.59 -20.96 8.60
N ASP A 344 -4.16 -19.91 9.31
CA ASP A 344 -4.98 -19.28 10.35
C ASP A 344 -6.21 -18.56 9.79
N VAL A 345 -6.13 -18.05 8.56
CA VAL A 345 -7.21 -17.27 7.94
C VAL A 345 -8.14 -18.14 7.08
N PHE A 346 -7.60 -19.08 6.32
CA PHE A 346 -8.36 -19.88 5.34
C PHE A 346 -8.54 -21.35 5.74
N GLY A 347 -7.92 -21.77 6.84
CA GLY A 347 -7.87 -23.17 7.27
C GLY A 347 -6.74 -23.96 6.62
N SER A 348 -6.62 -25.24 7.00
CA SER A 348 -5.54 -26.12 6.55
C SER A 348 -5.65 -26.57 5.09
N ASN A 349 -6.81 -26.40 4.45
CA ASN A 349 -7.06 -26.93 3.11
C ASN A 349 -6.54 -26.02 1.99
N ILE A 350 -5.27 -25.60 2.04
CA ILE A 350 -4.66 -24.70 1.06
C ILE A 350 -3.54 -25.40 0.28
N LEU A 351 -3.41 -25.12 -1.01
CA LEU A 351 -2.24 -25.52 -1.79
C LEU A 351 -1.26 -24.35 -1.87
N TYR A 352 -0.06 -24.57 -1.33
CA TYR A 352 1.01 -23.57 -1.26
C TYR A 352 2.13 -23.90 -2.25
N GLY A 353 2.18 -23.14 -3.34
CA GLY A 353 3.18 -23.25 -4.40
C GLY A 353 4.42 -22.40 -4.10
N TYR A 354 5.60 -23.01 -4.27
CA TYR A 354 6.90 -22.33 -4.15
C TYR A 354 7.86 -22.90 -5.20
N ASP A 355 8.71 -22.07 -5.79
CA ASP A 355 9.64 -22.46 -6.86
C ASP A 355 10.75 -23.41 -6.36
N ILE A 356 11.13 -23.29 -5.08
CA ILE A 356 12.04 -24.19 -4.36
C ILE A 356 11.29 -25.13 -3.38
N LYS A 357 10.05 -25.50 -3.69
CA LYS A 357 9.21 -26.38 -2.83
C LYS A 357 9.91 -27.65 -2.36
N CYS A 358 10.74 -28.27 -3.20
CA CYS A 358 11.44 -29.51 -2.84
C CYS A 358 12.46 -29.34 -1.70
N ALA A 359 12.99 -28.12 -1.50
CA ALA A 359 13.79 -27.79 -0.32
C ALA A 359 12.90 -27.43 0.87
N PHE A 360 11.80 -26.71 0.61
CA PHE A 360 10.84 -26.31 1.63
C PHE A 360 10.17 -27.51 2.32
N GLU A 361 9.80 -28.54 1.55
CA GLU A 361 9.23 -29.81 2.05
C GLU A 361 10.13 -30.57 3.02
N LYS A 362 11.45 -30.30 3.04
CA LYS A 362 12.36 -30.91 4.03
C LYS A 362 12.30 -30.22 5.40
N ILE A 363 11.67 -29.05 5.48
CA ILE A 363 11.68 -28.16 6.66
C ILE A 363 10.32 -28.18 7.38
N ILE A 364 9.24 -28.25 6.61
CA ILE A 364 7.86 -28.42 7.11
C ILE A 364 7.60 -29.87 7.51
#